data_AF-A0A453IMJ8-F1
#
_entry.id   AF-A0A453IMJ8-F1
#
_cell.length_a   1.000
_cell.length_b   1.000
_cell.length_c   1.000
_cell.angle_alpha   90.00
_cell.angle_beta   90.00
_cell.angle_gamma   90.00
#
_symmetry.space_group_name_H-M   'P 1'
#
loop_
_entity.id
_entity.type
_entity.pdbx_description
1 polymer ?
#
loop_
_entity_poly.entity_id
_entity_poly.type
_entity_poly.pdbx_seq_one_letter_code
_entity_poly.pdbx_strand_id
1 'polypeptide(L)'
;QLYDAKAGGWRDLGMLDVMQIFGRAGRPQFDKSGEGIIITTHDKLAYYLRLLTSQLPIESQFLGSLKDNLNAEVALGTVTNVREACAWLGYTYLFRRMKTNPLVYGITWEEVIGDPSMGAKQRSFIIDAARSLDKAKMMRYDEKSGNFYCTELGRIASHFYLQYSSVETYNEMLRRHMSESEVINMVAHSSEFENIVVREEEQDELETLARKACPLEVKGGPTDKHGKISILIQVTVEELSLFSFSLSPGTFLS
;
A
#
# COMPACT_ATOMS: atom_id res chain seq x y z
N GLN A 1 1.79 11.70 -18.68
CA GLN A 1 1.11 11.39 -17.41
C GLN A 1 0.19 10.20 -17.62
N LEU A 2 0.01 9.37 -16.61
CA LEU A 2 -0.90 8.23 -16.60
C LEU A 2 -1.91 8.41 -15.47
N TYR A 3 -3.14 8.00 -15.69
CA TYR A 3 -4.12 7.93 -14.61
C TYR A 3 -3.84 6.71 -13.74
N ASP A 4 -3.65 6.90 -12.43
CA ASP A 4 -3.52 5.80 -11.49
C ASP A 4 -4.67 5.85 -10.49
N ALA A 5 -5.58 4.89 -10.62
CA ALA A 5 -6.73 4.73 -9.73
C ALA A 5 -6.28 4.47 -8.27
N LYS A 6 -5.15 3.78 -8.08
CA LYS A 6 -4.57 3.57 -6.75
C LYS A 6 -3.91 4.82 -6.18
N ALA A 7 -3.67 5.87 -6.97
CA ALA A 7 -3.17 7.16 -6.51
C ALA A 7 -4.24 8.28 -6.56
N GLY A 8 -5.46 7.94 -7.02
CA GLY A 8 -6.59 8.86 -7.23
C GLY A 8 -6.31 10.02 -8.18
N GLY A 9 -5.25 9.94 -8.98
CA GLY A 9 -4.72 11.10 -9.67
C GLY A 9 -3.89 10.76 -10.89
N TRP A 10 -3.49 11.83 -11.58
CA TRP A 10 -2.50 11.74 -12.63
C TRP A 10 -1.12 11.54 -12.01
N ARG A 11 -0.49 10.42 -12.33
CA ARG A 11 0.91 10.16 -11.99
C ARG A 11 1.80 10.39 -13.20
N ASP A 12 3.05 10.72 -12.91
CA ASP A 12 4.12 10.72 -13.89
C ASP A 12 4.41 9.27 -14.36
N LEU A 13 5.01 9.13 -15.55
CA LEU A 13 5.40 7.82 -16.07
C LEU A 13 6.49 7.23 -15.17
N GLY A 14 6.30 5.97 -14.76
CA GLY A 14 7.26 5.27 -13.93
C GLY A 14 8.57 4.97 -14.68
N MET A 15 9.64 4.74 -13.93
CA MET A 15 10.95 4.38 -14.53
C MET A 15 10.85 3.21 -15.50
N LEU A 16 10.13 2.17 -15.08
CA LEU A 16 9.95 0.94 -15.85
C LEU A 16 9.17 1.21 -17.15
N ASP A 17 8.13 2.04 -17.10
CA ASP A 17 7.33 2.39 -18.27
C ASP A 17 8.18 3.15 -19.29
N VAL A 18 8.95 4.15 -18.85
CA VAL A 18 9.84 4.92 -19.72
C VAL A 18 10.93 4.02 -20.31
N MET A 19 11.58 3.19 -19.49
CA MET A 19 12.60 2.26 -19.97
C MET A 19 12.03 1.23 -20.97
N GLN A 20 10.81 0.73 -20.76
CA GLN A 20 10.16 -0.19 -21.69
C GLN A 20 9.81 0.50 -23.01
N ILE A 21 9.28 1.73 -22.98
CA ILE A 21 8.98 2.52 -24.20
C ILE A 21 10.27 2.76 -24.99
N PHE A 22 11.34 3.18 -24.33
CA PHE A 22 12.64 3.45 -24.97
C PHE A 22 13.32 2.17 -25.44
N GLY A 23 13.13 1.05 -24.75
CA GLY A 23 13.60 -0.27 -25.19
C GLY A 23 12.95 -0.77 -26.49
N ARG A 24 11.85 -0.14 -26.94
CA ARG A 24 11.23 -0.40 -28.25
C ARG A 24 11.71 0.56 -29.34
N ALA A 25 12.50 1.59 -29.01
CA ALA A 25 13.01 2.55 -29.98
C ALA A 25 14.20 1.94 -30.75
N GLY A 26 13.96 1.59 -32.01
CA GLY A 26 14.95 0.99 -32.91
C GLY A 26 14.89 -0.54 -32.93
N ARG A 27 14.93 -1.12 -34.13
CA ARG A 27 14.88 -2.58 -34.32
C ARG A 27 16.30 -3.14 -34.40
N PRO A 28 16.69 -4.11 -33.55
CA PRO A 28 18.07 -4.63 -33.43
C PRO A 28 18.75 -5.20 -34.68
N GLN A 29 18.10 -5.22 -35.84
CA GLN A 29 18.64 -5.75 -37.11
C GLN A 29 18.39 -4.83 -38.32
N PHE A 30 17.55 -3.81 -38.20
CA PHE A 30 17.12 -2.97 -39.33
C PHE A 30 17.60 -1.52 -39.21
N ASP A 31 17.63 -1.00 -37.98
CA ASP A 31 17.89 0.41 -37.74
C ASP A 31 19.30 0.58 -37.15
N LYS A 32 20.07 1.55 -37.66
CA LYS A 32 21.43 1.85 -37.15
C LYS A 32 21.41 2.59 -35.81
N SER A 33 20.31 3.28 -35.52
CA SER A 33 20.06 3.99 -34.27
C SER A 33 18.54 4.04 -34.04
N GLY A 34 18.13 4.07 -32.77
CA GLY A 34 16.76 4.35 -32.35
C GLY A 34 16.67 5.77 -31.78
N GLU A 35 15.62 6.49 -32.13
CA GLU A 35 15.33 7.81 -31.56
C GLU A 35 14.10 7.72 -30.66
N GLY A 36 14.25 8.17 -29.41
CA GLY A 36 13.15 8.26 -28.43
C GLY A 36 13.01 9.69 -27.94
N ILE A 37 11.82 10.26 -28.06
CA ILE A 37 11.53 11.64 -27.65
C ILE A 37 10.58 11.62 -26.45
N ILE A 38 10.99 12.22 -25.33
CA ILE A 38 10.11 12.50 -24.18
C ILE A 38 9.65 13.95 -24.25
N ILE A 39 8.34 14.15 -24.24
CA ILE A 39 7.73 15.47 -24.06
C ILE A 39 7.20 15.54 -22.63
N THR A 40 7.72 16.48 -21.83
CA THR A 40 7.38 16.64 -20.42
C THR A 40 7.46 18.11 -19.99
N THR A 41 7.00 18.42 -18.78
CA THR A 41 7.08 19.76 -18.20
C THR A 41 8.51 20.07 -17.73
N HIS A 42 8.87 21.35 -17.69
CA HIS A 42 10.25 21.77 -17.42
C HIS A 42 10.77 21.32 -16.05
N ASP A 43 9.91 21.31 -15.03
CA ASP A 43 10.22 20.85 -13.67
C ASP A 43 10.57 19.35 -13.60
N LYS A 44 10.05 18.55 -14.55
CA LYS A 44 10.28 17.10 -14.62
C LYS A 44 11.43 16.72 -15.55
N LEU A 45 11.96 17.65 -16.34
CA LEU A 45 13.06 17.40 -17.26
C LEU A 45 14.27 16.81 -16.53
N ALA A 46 14.67 17.41 -15.40
CA ALA A 46 15.81 16.93 -14.61
C ALA A 46 15.58 15.51 -14.06
N TYR A 47 14.34 15.18 -13.67
CA TYR A 47 13.97 13.85 -13.20
C TYR A 47 14.12 12.80 -14.32
N TYR A 48 13.49 13.03 -15.48
CA TYR A 48 13.57 12.08 -16.61
C TYR A 48 14.97 12.00 -17.23
N LEU A 49 15.76 13.08 -17.22
CA LEU A 49 17.16 13.04 -17.63
C LEU A 49 18.00 12.15 -16.69
N ARG A 50 17.86 12.32 -15.37
CA ARG A 50 18.56 11.48 -14.37
C ARG A 50 18.14 10.01 -14.44
N LEU A 51 16.87 9.78 -14.77
CA LEU A 51 16.29 8.46 -15.01
C LEU A 51 16.98 7.73 -16.17
N LEU A 52 17.12 8.40 -17.33
CA LEU A 52 17.72 7.83 -18.54
C LEU A 52 19.24 7.72 -18.47
N THR A 53 19.89 8.63 -17.75
CA THR A 53 21.37 8.70 -17.64
C THR A 53 21.94 7.87 -16.49
N SER A 54 21.12 7.02 -15.85
CA SER A 54 21.53 6.08 -14.78
C SER A 54 22.05 6.73 -13.49
N GLN A 55 21.33 7.72 -12.92
CA GLN A 55 21.76 8.44 -11.71
C GLN A 55 20.84 8.34 -10.49
N LEU A 56 19.77 7.54 -10.54
CA LEU A 56 18.89 7.34 -9.37
C LEU A 56 19.23 6.02 -8.67
N PRO A 57 19.84 6.04 -7.46
CA PRO A 57 20.01 4.82 -6.70
C PRO A 57 18.65 4.25 -6.33
N ILE A 58 18.46 2.94 -6.55
CA ILE A 58 17.23 2.24 -6.16
C ILE A 58 17.24 2.10 -4.64
N GLU A 59 16.31 2.77 -3.95
CA GLU A 59 16.15 2.71 -2.50
C GLU A 59 15.00 1.79 -2.08
N SER A 60 15.09 1.26 -0.86
CA SER A 60 14.06 0.39 -0.30
C SER A 60 12.89 1.20 0.26
N GLN A 61 11.67 0.78 -0.04
CA GLN A 61 10.44 1.32 0.55
C GLN A 61 9.88 0.43 1.68
N PHE A 62 10.63 -0.61 2.08
CA PHE A 62 10.14 -1.67 2.98
C PHE A 62 9.81 -1.17 4.39
N LEU A 63 10.39 -0.05 4.83
CA LEU A 63 10.11 0.49 6.16
C LEU A 63 8.62 0.87 6.33
N GLY A 64 7.97 1.36 5.27
CA GLY A 64 6.55 1.71 5.29
C GLY A 64 5.63 0.50 5.46
N SER A 65 6.03 -0.67 4.94
CA SER A 65 5.27 -1.92 5.02
C SER A 65 5.82 -2.91 6.05
N LEU A 66 6.76 -2.48 6.91
CA LEU A 66 7.44 -3.36 7.86
C LEU A 66 6.46 -4.05 8.82
N LYS A 67 5.44 -3.33 9.30
CA LYS A 67 4.44 -3.86 10.24
C LYS A 67 3.65 -5.02 9.62
N ASP A 68 3.15 -4.83 8.41
CA ASP A 68 2.36 -5.84 7.69
C ASP A 68 3.19 -7.08 7.38
N ASN A 69 4.41 -6.88 6.89
CA ASN A 69 5.32 -7.97 6.57
C ASN A 69 5.77 -8.73 7.83
N LEU A 70 6.03 -8.03 8.94
CA LEU A 70 6.36 -8.67 10.22
C LEU A 70 5.17 -9.50 10.73
N ASN A 71 3.95 -8.96 10.68
CA ASN A 71 2.75 -9.70 11.05
C ASN A 71 2.58 -10.98 10.20
N ALA A 72 2.87 -10.90 8.90
CA ALA A 72 2.78 -12.05 8.00
C ALA A 72 3.77 -13.16 8.40
N GLU A 73 5.03 -12.84 8.68
CA GLU A 73 6.02 -13.84 9.12
C GLU A 73 5.67 -14.47 10.48
N VAL A 74 5.08 -13.68 11.38
CA VAL A 74 4.59 -14.18 12.67
C VAL A 74 3.35 -15.07 12.49
N ALA A 75 2.45 -14.73 11.56
CA ALA A 75 1.29 -15.54 11.21
C ALA A 75 1.67 -16.87 10.55
N LEU A 76 2.72 -16.88 9.73
CA LEU A 76 3.31 -18.08 9.13
C LEU A 76 4.09 -18.94 10.13
N GLY A 77 4.51 -18.35 11.26
CA GLY A 77 5.32 -19.01 12.27
C GLY A 77 6.82 -19.07 11.93
N THR A 78 7.26 -18.39 10.87
CA THR A 78 8.69 -18.27 10.50
C THR A 78 9.46 -17.43 11.52
N VAL A 79 8.79 -16.44 12.12
CA VAL A 79 9.36 -15.50 13.08
C VAL A 79 8.56 -15.55 14.37
N THR A 80 9.21 -15.93 15.46
CA THR A 80 8.56 -16.13 16.78
C THR A 80 9.08 -15.19 17.86
N ASN A 81 10.15 -14.45 17.60
CA ASN A 81 10.77 -13.54 18.57
C ASN A 81 11.58 -12.43 17.88
N VAL A 82 11.97 -11.41 18.66
CA VAL A 82 12.73 -10.23 18.17
C VAL A 82 14.05 -10.64 17.50
N ARG A 83 14.74 -11.67 18.00
CA ARG A 83 16.02 -12.10 17.43
C ARG A 83 15.84 -12.68 16.03
N GLU A 84 14.83 -13.53 15.84
CA GLU A 84 14.45 -14.07 14.53
C GLU A 84 13.99 -12.96 13.59
N ALA A 85 13.20 -12.00 14.07
CA ALA A 85 12.78 -10.85 13.27
C ALA A 85 13.97 -9.98 12.80
N CYS A 86 14.97 -9.76 13.66
CA CYS A 86 16.19 -9.05 13.25
C CYS A 86 16.97 -9.83 12.18
N ALA A 87 17.05 -11.16 12.32
CA ALA A 87 17.69 -12.02 11.32
C ALA A 87 16.93 -11.97 9.99
N TRP A 88 15.60 -12.08 10.02
CA TRP A 88 14.71 -11.91 8.88
C TRP A 88 14.93 -10.57 8.18
N LEU A 89 14.92 -9.46 8.94
CA LEU A 89 15.18 -8.13 8.41
C LEU A 89 16.56 -8.04 7.75
N GLY A 90 17.55 -8.78 8.24
CA GLY A 90 18.89 -8.89 7.67
C GLY A 90 18.95 -9.50 6.26
N TYR A 91 17.95 -10.29 5.86
CA TYR A 91 17.85 -10.85 4.51
C TYR A 91 17.20 -9.90 3.50
N THR A 92 16.64 -8.78 3.96
CA THR A 92 15.91 -7.85 3.10
C THR A 92 16.82 -6.90 2.32
N TYR A 93 16.30 -6.36 1.21
CA TYR A 93 16.96 -5.28 0.48
C TYR A 93 17.15 -4.02 1.34
N LEU A 94 16.23 -3.76 2.29
CA LEU A 94 16.32 -2.64 3.22
C LEU A 94 17.62 -2.68 4.01
N PHE A 95 17.99 -3.83 4.58
CA PHE A 95 19.22 -3.96 5.36
C PHE A 95 20.48 -3.68 4.53
N ARG A 96 20.52 -4.15 3.27
CA ARG A 96 21.62 -3.83 2.35
C ARG A 96 21.71 -2.33 2.11
N ARG A 97 20.58 -1.66 1.87
CA ARG A 97 20.55 -0.21 1.62
C ARG A 97 20.84 0.64 2.85
N MET A 98 20.41 0.24 4.04
CA MET A 98 20.77 0.90 5.29
C MET A 98 22.29 0.95 5.50
N LYS A 99 23.01 -0.09 5.07
CA LYS A 99 24.49 -0.11 5.14
C LYS A 99 25.16 0.76 4.10
N THR A 100 24.60 0.83 2.89
CA THR A 100 25.20 1.61 1.78
C THR A 100 24.84 3.09 1.86
N ASN A 101 23.63 3.43 2.28
CA ASN A 101 23.10 4.80 2.31
C ASN A 101 22.24 5.03 3.58
N PRO A 102 22.86 5.06 4.78
CA PRO A 102 22.15 5.12 6.06
C PRO A 102 21.27 6.37 6.24
N LEU A 103 21.70 7.52 5.71
CA LEU A 103 21.01 8.81 5.88
C LEU A 103 19.59 8.80 5.32
N VAL A 104 19.34 8.09 4.22
CA VAL A 104 18.00 7.97 3.60
C VAL A 104 17.01 7.28 4.54
N TYR A 105 17.49 6.44 5.45
CA TYR A 105 16.66 5.68 6.39
C TYR A 105 16.63 6.33 7.79
N GLY A 106 17.04 7.59 7.90
CA GLY A 106 17.07 8.32 9.18
C GLY A 106 18.11 7.77 10.16
N ILE A 107 19.20 7.20 9.65
CA ILE A 107 20.33 6.70 10.45
C ILE A 107 21.48 7.69 10.31
N THR A 108 21.93 8.24 11.43
CA THR A 108 23.04 9.20 11.48
C THR A 108 24.38 8.49 11.32
N TRP A 109 25.41 9.24 10.90
CA TRP A 109 26.77 8.69 10.82
C TRP A 109 27.32 8.26 12.18
N GLU A 110 26.91 8.90 13.27
CA GLU A 110 27.28 8.52 14.63
C GLU A 110 26.73 7.13 14.99
N GLU A 111 25.46 6.86 14.66
CA GLU A 111 24.85 5.54 14.83
C GLU A 111 25.58 4.46 14.01
N VAL A 112 26.00 4.79 12.78
CA VAL A 112 26.74 3.87 11.90
C VAL A 112 28.12 3.53 12.49
N ILE A 113 28.82 4.53 13.04
CA ILE A 113 30.15 4.35 13.64
C ILE A 113 30.04 3.56 14.94
N GLY A 114 29.01 3.83 15.76
CA GLY A 114 28.75 3.13 17.02
C GLY A 114 28.27 1.69 16.84
N ASP A 115 27.54 1.39 15.76
CA ASP A 115 27.07 0.04 15.41
C ASP A 115 27.21 -0.25 13.90
N PRO A 116 28.42 -0.63 13.43
CA PRO A 116 28.63 -1.01 12.04
C PRO A 116 27.81 -2.23 11.59
N SER A 117 27.36 -3.04 12.55
CA SER A 117 26.54 -4.22 12.27
C SER A 117 25.07 -3.87 11.98
N MET A 118 24.63 -2.67 12.39
CA MET A 118 23.25 -2.16 12.37
C MET A 118 22.26 -2.95 13.24
N GLY A 119 22.74 -3.82 14.12
CA GLY A 119 21.91 -4.70 14.94
C GLY A 119 21.01 -3.93 15.91
N ALA A 120 21.49 -2.86 16.52
CA ALA A 120 20.72 -2.01 17.42
C ALA A 120 19.58 -1.29 16.68
N LYS A 121 19.86 -0.77 15.47
CA LYS A 121 18.85 -0.08 14.65
C LYS A 121 17.79 -1.06 14.13
N GLN A 122 18.19 -2.24 13.65
CA GLN A 122 17.26 -3.30 13.27
C GLN A 122 16.34 -3.67 14.43
N ARG A 123 16.92 -3.85 15.63
CA ARG A 123 16.16 -4.17 16.84
C ARG A 123 15.17 -3.07 17.18
N SER A 124 15.55 -1.79 17.07
CA SER A 124 14.62 -0.67 17.26
C SER A 124 13.42 -0.76 16.32
N PHE A 125 13.66 -0.91 15.01
CA PHE A 125 12.58 -1.00 14.02
C PHE A 125 11.64 -2.18 14.28
N ILE A 126 12.18 -3.35 14.64
CA ILE A 126 11.37 -4.52 14.99
C ILE A 126 10.56 -4.28 16.26
N ILE A 127 11.16 -3.70 17.32
CA ILE A 127 10.45 -3.43 18.57
C ILE A 127 9.32 -2.41 18.34
N ASP A 128 9.57 -1.35 17.58
CA ASP A 128 8.58 -0.31 17.29
C ASP A 128 7.42 -0.86 16.45
N ALA A 129 7.72 -1.72 15.46
CA ALA A 129 6.71 -2.43 14.69
C ALA A 129 5.93 -3.41 15.58
N ALA A 130 6.60 -4.19 16.43
CA ALA A 130 5.96 -5.15 17.33
C ALA A 130 5.02 -4.49 18.34
N ARG A 131 5.44 -3.36 18.93
CA ARG A 131 4.59 -2.54 19.82
C ARG A 131 3.36 -1.99 19.11
N SER A 132 3.53 -1.54 17.87
CA SER A 132 2.39 -1.06 17.05
C SER A 132 1.40 -2.20 16.80
N LEU A 133 1.90 -3.37 16.37
CA LEU A 133 1.07 -4.55 16.11
C LEU A 133 0.35 -5.07 17.36
N ASP A 134 0.99 -5.02 18.53
CA ASP A 134 0.37 -5.40 19.79
C ASP A 134 -0.75 -4.45 20.21
N LYS A 135 -0.52 -3.13 20.06
CA LYS A 135 -1.53 -2.10 20.28
C LYS A 135 -2.75 -2.31 19.37
N ALA A 136 -2.52 -2.63 18.09
CA ALA A 136 -3.57 -2.95 17.12
C ALA A 136 -4.17 -4.37 17.28
N LYS A 137 -3.76 -5.12 18.32
CA LYS A 137 -4.23 -6.48 18.62
C LYS A 137 -4.00 -7.50 17.49
N MET A 138 -3.14 -7.20 16.53
CA MET A 138 -2.76 -8.13 15.44
C MET A 138 -1.74 -9.16 15.90
N MET A 139 -0.96 -8.83 16.92
CA MET A 139 0.03 -9.71 17.54
C MET A 139 -0.02 -9.51 19.06
N ARG A 140 0.56 -10.41 19.83
CA ARG A 140 0.93 -10.17 21.23
C ARG A 140 2.44 -10.14 21.34
N TYR A 141 2.97 -9.11 21.97
CA TYR A 141 4.40 -8.94 22.16
C TYR A 141 4.75 -8.95 23.64
N ASP A 142 5.55 -9.93 24.06
CA ASP A 142 6.09 -9.97 25.42
C ASP A 142 7.45 -9.27 25.44
N GLU A 143 7.49 -8.04 25.96
CA GLU A 143 8.73 -7.24 26.02
C GLU A 143 9.83 -7.88 26.87
N LYS A 144 9.48 -8.72 27.84
CA LYS A 144 10.47 -9.35 28.74
C LYS A 144 11.20 -10.49 28.04
N SER A 145 10.46 -11.37 27.38
CA SER A 145 11.03 -12.51 26.68
C SER A 145 11.47 -12.17 25.26
N GLY A 146 10.88 -11.13 24.66
CA GLY A 146 11.06 -10.79 23.25
C GLY A 146 10.23 -11.67 22.31
N ASN A 147 9.29 -12.46 22.82
CA ASN A 147 8.50 -13.39 22.03
C ASN A 147 7.26 -12.74 21.42
N PHE A 148 6.86 -13.27 20.26
CA PHE A 148 5.66 -12.90 19.53
C PHE A 148 4.66 -14.04 19.54
N TYR A 149 3.39 -13.69 19.70
CA TYR A 149 2.29 -14.63 19.55
C TYR A 149 1.27 -14.06 18.57
N CYS A 150 0.99 -14.80 17.50
CA CYS A 150 0.00 -14.39 16.52
C CYS A 150 -1.41 -14.42 17.12
N THR A 151 -2.24 -13.42 16.82
CA THR A 151 -3.67 -13.43 17.16
C THR A 151 -4.50 -13.83 15.95
N GLU A 152 -5.76 -14.23 16.15
CA GLU A 152 -6.67 -14.49 15.03
C GLU A 152 -6.86 -13.26 14.14
N LEU A 153 -6.86 -12.05 14.72
CA LEU A 153 -6.92 -10.80 13.94
C LEU A 153 -5.68 -10.64 13.06
N GLY A 154 -4.48 -10.92 13.57
CA GLY A 154 -3.25 -10.91 12.79
C GLY A 154 -3.26 -11.95 11.67
N ARG A 155 -3.79 -13.15 11.92
CA ARG A 155 -3.98 -14.20 10.91
C ARG A 155 -4.90 -13.75 9.79
N ILE A 156 -6.06 -13.19 10.13
CA ILE A 156 -7.03 -12.67 9.16
C ILE A 156 -6.37 -11.56 8.32
N ALA A 157 -5.72 -10.60 8.96
CA ALA A 157 -5.06 -9.50 8.25
C ALA A 157 -3.96 -10.00 7.31
N SER A 158 -3.14 -10.96 7.75
CA SER A 158 -2.12 -11.58 6.88
C SER A 158 -2.74 -12.37 5.73
N HIS A 159 -3.83 -13.09 5.97
CA HIS A 159 -4.45 -13.95 4.95
C HIS A 159 -5.14 -13.14 3.85
N PHE A 160 -5.77 -12.02 4.22
CA PHE A 160 -6.49 -11.14 3.31
C PHE A 160 -5.68 -9.91 2.87
N TYR A 161 -4.38 -9.85 3.19
CA TYR A 161 -3.49 -8.74 2.84
C TYR A 161 -4.02 -7.37 3.30
N LEU A 162 -4.63 -7.31 4.48
CA LEU A 162 -5.12 -6.06 5.06
C LEU A 162 -3.95 -5.26 5.64
N GLN A 163 -3.97 -3.95 5.38
CA GLN A 163 -2.99 -3.03 5.95
C GLN A 163 -3.22 -2.84 7.46
N TYR A 164 -2.11 -2.74 8.21
CA TYR A 164 -2.09 -2.46 9.64
C TYR A 164 -2.97 -1.25 10.02
N SER A 165 -2.90 -0.18 9.23
CA SER A 165 -3.66 1.04 9.46
C SER A 165 -5.16 0.83 9.29
N SER A 166 -5.59 0.00 8.33
CA SER A 166 -7.00 -0.39 8.17
C SER A 166 -7.48 -1.20 9.36
N VAL A 167 -6.64 -2.10 9.90
CA VAL A 167 -6.99 -2.85 11.12
C VAL A 167 -7.10 -1.93 12.34
N GLU A 168 -6.26 -0.89 12.47
CA GLU A 168 -6.44 0.14 13.51
C GLU A 168 -7.81 0.82 13.36
N THR A 169 -8.17 1.29 12.17
CA THR A 169 -9.48 1.90 11.90
C THR A 169 -10.63 0.96 12.26
N TYR A 170 -10.55 -0.32 11.86
CA TYR A 170 -11.57 -1.31 12.17
C TYR A 170 -11.69 -1.55 13.66
N ASN A 171 -10.59 -1.62 14.40
CA ASN A 171 -10.62 -1.80 15.86
C ASN A 171 -11.33 -0.64 16.59
N GLU A 172 -11.31 0.56 16.04
CA GLU A 172 -11.98 1.74 16.59
C GLU A 172 -13.46 1.81 16.22
N MET A 173 -13.80 1.42 14.98
CA MET A 173 -15.16 1.53 14.44
C MET A 173 -16.06 0.31 14.71
N LEU A 174 -15.47 -0.88 14.85
CA LEU A 174 -16.20 -2.13 14.98
C LEU A 174 -16.94 -2.20 16.33
N ARG A 175 -18.26 -2.41 16.25
CA ARG A 175 -19.14 -2.55 17.41
C ARG A 175 -19.90 -3.87 17.32
N ARG A 176 -20.36 -4.38 18.47
CA ARG A 176 -21.08 -5.66 18.57
C ARG A 176 -22.35 -5.69 17.71
N HIS A 177 -23.00 -4.55 17.55
CA HIS A 177 -24.19 -4.39 16.74
C HIS A 177 -23.95 -3.21 15.79
N MET A 178 -23.90 -3.51 14.50
CA MET A 178 -23.75 -2.52 13.43
C MET A 178 -24.80 -2.80 12.37
N SER A 179 -25.35 -1.73 11.77
CA SER A 179 -26.17 -1.87 10.56
C SER A 179 -25.29 -2.12 9.34
N GLU A 180 -25.88 -2.61 8.25
CA GLU A 180 -25.15 -2.81 6.98
C GLU A 180 -24.53 -1.50 6.46
N SER A 181 -25.25 -0.38 6.58
CA SER A 181 -24.73 0.96 6.24
C SER A 181 -23.51 1.34 7.07
N GLU A 182 -23.45 0.94 8.34
CA GLU A 182 -22.30 1.19 9.21
C GLU A 182 -21.11 0.31 8.87
N VAL A 183 -21.34 -0.93 8.45
CA VAL A 183 -20.28 -1.83 7.99
C VAL A 183 -19.68 -1.32 6.69
N ILE A 184 -20.50 -0.92 5.71
CA ILE A 184 -20.01 -0.34 4.45
C ILE A 184 -19.22 0.94 4.74
N ASN A 185 -19.73 1.81 5.61
CA ASN A 185 -19.02 3.01 6.00
C ASN A 185 -17.67 2.69 6.68
N MET A 186 -17.59 1.67 7.54
CA MET A 186 -16.31 1.24 8.11
C MET A 186 -15.33 0.80 7.02
N VAL A 187 -15.77 -0.03 6.08
CA VAL A 187 -14.93 -0.49 4.97
C VAL A 187 -14.49 0.69 4.11
N ALA A 188 -15.34 1.70 3.90
CA ALA A 188 -14.96 2.91 3.18
C ALA A 188 -13.85 3.74 3.88
N HIS A 189 -13.59 3.52 5.17
CA HIS A 189 -12.51 4.17 5.92
C HIS A 189 -11.19 3.39 5.90
N SER A 190 -11.10 2.31 5.13
CA SER A 190 -9.86 1.52 5.01
C SER A 190 -8.75 2.30 4.32
N SER A 191 -7.51 2.10 4.75
CA SER A 191 -6.33 2.76 4.20
C SER A 191 -6.02 2.31 2.77
N GLU A 192 -6.51 1.16 2.33
CA GLU A 192 -6.42 0.74 0.93
C GLU A 192 -7.09 1.75 -0.02
N PHE A 193 -8.04 2.54 0.49
CA PHE A 193 -8.71 3.61 -0.24
C PHE A 193 -8.14 5.00 0.05
N GLU A 194 -6.99 5.12 0.72
CA GLU A 194 -6.39 6.40 1.12
C GLU A 194 -6.20 7.35 -0.08
N ASN A 195 -5.88 6.78 -1.23
CA ASN A 195 -5.57 7.56 -2.41
C ASN A 195 -6.81 7.92 -3.25
N ILE A 196 -8.00 7.42 -2.95
CA ILE A 196 -9.21 7.82 -3.67
C ILE A 196 -9.53 9.28 -3.31
N VAL A 197 -9.78 10.11 -4.32
CA VAL A 197 -10.21 11.50 -4.15
C VAL A 197 -11.56 11.70 -4.80
N VAL A 198 -12.34 12.64 -4.25
CA VAL A 198 -13.55 13.17 -4.88
C VAL A 198 -13.15 14.32 -5.79
N ARG A 199 -13.72 14.37 -6.98
CA ARG A 199 -13.47 15.42 -7.96
C ARG A 199 -14.76 16.13 -8.32
N GLU A 200 -14.64 17.39 -8.71
CA GLU A 200 -15.81 18.22 -9.01
C GLU A 200 -16.57 17.69 -10.23
N GLU A 201 -15.88 17.14 -11.24
CA GLU A 201 -16.50 16.67 -12.48
C GLU A 201 -17.39 15.42 -12.33
N GLU A 202 -17.20 14.63 -11.26
CA GLU A 202 -17.97 13.40 -10.98
C GLU A 202 -19.09 13.64 -9.96
N GLN A 203 -19.23 14.86 -9.43
CA GLN A 203 -20.10 15.15 -8.30
C GLN A 203 -21.60 14.93 -8.62
N ASP A 204 -22.05 15.41 -9.79
CA ASP A 204 -23.43 15.24 -10.26
C ASP A 204 -23.78 13.76 -10.51
N GLU A 205 -22.81 12.99 -10.99
CA GLU A 205 -22.96 11.55 -11.21
C GLU A 205 -23.05 10.80 -9.88
N LEU A 206 -22.16 11.12 -8.92
CA LEU A 206 -22.19 10.55 -7.57
C LEU A 206 -23.51 10.86 -6.85
N GLU A 207 -24.04 12.07 -6.98
CA GLU A 207 -25.37 12.42 -6.45
C GLU A 207 -26.49 11.59 -7.07
N THR A 208 -26.42 11.36 -8.38
CA THR A 208 -27.40 10.56 -9.10
C THR A 208 -27.35 9.09 -8.67
N LEU A 209 -26.14 8.52 -8.57
CA LEU A 209 -25.91 7.15 -8.12
C LEU A 209 -26.35 6.94 -6.67
N ALA A 210 -26.03 7.88 -5.78
CA ALA A 210 -26.44 7.84 -4.37
C ALA A 210 -27.98 7.81 -4.23
N ARG A 211 -28.73 8.50 -5.09
CA ARG A 211 -30.20 8.52 -5.03
C ARG A 211 -30.87 7.32 -5.69
N LYS A 212 -30.28 6.77 -6.77
CA LYS A 212 -30.94 5.76 -7.61
C LYS A 212 -30.45 4.33 -7.38
N ALA A 213 -29.20 4.16 -6.99
CA ALA A 213 -28.51 2.85 -6.98
C ALA A 213 -27.99 2.45 -5.59
N CYS A 214 -28.11 3.30 -4.57
CA CYS A 214 -27.72 2.97 -3.20
C CYS A 214 -28.98 2.69 -2.35
N PRO A 215 -29.25 1.42 -2.00
CA PRO A 215 -30.38 1.08 -1.12
C PRO A 215 -30.12 1.47 0.35
N LEU A 216 -28.85 1.61 0.74
CA LEU A 216 -28.44 1.93 2.11
C LEU A 216 -28.01 3.38 2.23
N GLU A 217 -28.21 3.96 3.42
CA GLU A 217 -27.81 5.33 3.72
C GLU A 217 -26.29 5.51 3.56
N VAL A 218 -25.89 6.48 2.74
CA VAL A 218 -24.49 6.87 2.52
C VAL A 218 -24.11 7.93 3.55
N LYS A 219 -23.37 7.53 4.59
CA LYS A 219 -22.83 8.46 5.58
C LYS A 219 -21.77 9.36 4.92
N GLY A 220 -21.81 10.66 5.23
CA GLY A 220 -20.90 11.67 4.65
C GLY A 220 -21.36 12.26 3.31
N GLY A 221 -22.26 11.57 2.59
CA GLY A 221 -22.78 12.04 1.31
C GLY A 221 -21.76 11.99 0.15
N PRO A 222 -22.17 12.36 -1.07
CA PRO A 222 -21.35 12.17 -2.28
C PRO A 222 -20.15 13.12 -2.39
N THR A 223 -20.13 14.21 -1.62
CA THR A 223 -19.00 15.15 -1.53
C THR A 223 -17.85 14.61 -0.69
N ASP A 224 -18.14 13.68 0.22
CA ASP A 224 -17.14 13.10 1.10
C ASP A 224 -16.46 11.90 0.44
N LYS A 225 -15.16 11.74 0.67
CA LYS A 225 -14.38 10.63 0.12
C LYS A 225 -14.91 9.27 0.55
N HIS A 226 -15.22 9.09 1.84
CA HIS A 226 -15.74 7.84 2.35
C HIS A 226 -17.18 7.61 1.86
N GLY A 227 -17.94 8.68 1.66
CA GLY A 227 -19.23 8.64 0.99
C GLY A 227 -19.13 8.16 -0.46
N LYS A 228 -18.19 8.70 -1.25
CA LYS A 228 -17.88 8.22 -2.61
C LYS A 228 -17.57 6.73 -2.63
N ILE A 229 -16.68 6.26 -1.75
CA ILE A 229 -16.31 4.85 -1.67
C ILE A 229 -17.53 3.99 -1.30
N SER A 230 -18.35 4.45 -0.35
CA SER A 230 -19.58 3.76 0.07
C SER A 230 -20.60 3.64 -1.08
N ILE A 231 -20.73 4.68 -1.91
CA ILE A 231 -21.57 4.66 -3.12
C ILE A 231 -21.04 3.61 -4.10
N LEU A 232 -19.74 3.64 -4.40
CA LEU A 232 -19.11 2.72 -5.35
C LEU A 232 -19.24 1.25 -4.90
N ILE A 233 -19.07 0.96 -3.61
CA ILE A 233 -19.27 -0.38 -3.05
C ILE A 233 -20.72 -0.85 -3.30
N GLN A 234 -21.71 -0.01 -2.96
CA GLN A 234 -23.12 -0.37 -3.13
C GLN A 234 -23.50 -0.59 -4.59
N VAL A 235 -23.07 0.30 -5.49
CA VAL A 235 -23.32 0.18 -6.93
C VAL A 235 -22.71 -1.11 -7.48
N THR A 236 -21.48 -1.45 -7.07
CA THR A 236 -20.81 -2.69 -7.52
C THR A 236 -21.56 -3.94 -7.03
N VAL A 237 -22.05 -3.94 -5.79
CA VAL A 237 -22.82 -5.06 -5.24
C VAL A 237 -24.15 -5.23 -5.98
N GLU A 238 -24.83 -4.13 -6.33
CA GLU A 238 -26.07 -4.18 -7.11
C GLU A 238 -25.86 -4.62 -8.56
N GLU A 239 -24.78 -4.19 -9.21
CA GLU A 239 -24.44 -4.71 -10.53
C GLU A 239 -24.12 -6.21 -10.47
N LEU A 240 -23.34 -6.66 -9.47
CA LEU A 240 -23.06 -8.08 -9.26
C LEU A 240 -24.33 -8.89 -8.93
N SER A 241 -25.31 -8.30 -8.23
CA SER A 241 -26.60 -8.94 -7.95
C SER A 241 -27.41 -9.14 -9.25
N LEU A 242 -27.41 -8.15 -10.14
CA LEU A 242 -28.01 -8.23 -11.47
C LEU A 242 -27.30 -9.27 -12.35
N PHE A 243 -25.96 -9.30 -12.35
CA PHE A 243 -25.19 -10.32 -13.09
C PHE A 243 -25.36 -11.73 -12.51
N SER A 244 -25.51 -11.88 -11.18
CA SER A 244 -25.75 -13.17 -10.53
C SER A 244 -27.14 -13.76 -10.85
N PHE A 245 -28.13 -12.92 -11.20
CA PHE A 245 -29.45 -13.37 -11.66
C PHE A 245 -29.51 -13.65 -13.17
N SER A 246 -28.55 -13.17 -13.96
CA SER A 246 -28.46 -13.39 -15.41
C SER A 246 -27.20 -14.16 -15.83
N LEU A 247 -27.17 -15.47 -15.58
CA LEU A 247 -26.33 -16.49 -16.23
C LEU A 247 -24.99 -16.10 -16.92
N SER A 248 -23.92 -16.63 -16.31
CA SER A 248 -22.64 -17.13 -16.84
C SER A 248 -21.40 -16.19 -16.86
N PRO A 249 -20.23 -16.71 -16.40
CA PRO A 249 -19.05 -15.92 -16.10
C PRO A 249 -18.12 -15.80 -17.30
N GLY A 250 -17.73 -14.58 -17.60
CA GLY A 250 -16.64 -14.30 -18.51
C GLY A 250 -16.41 -12.81 -18.54
N THR A 251 -15.15 -12.40 -18.54
CA THR A 251 -14.65 -11.05 -18.88
C THR A 251 -14.29 -10.07 -17.77
N PHE A 252 -14.01 -10.48 -16.52
CA PHE A 252 -13.36 -9.56 -15.56
C PHE A 252 -12.30 -10.18 -14.65
N LEU A 253 -11.55 -11.18 -15.13
CA LEU A 253 -10.22 -11.50 -14.58
C LEU A 253 -9.33 -12.03 -15.71
N SER A 254 -8.67 -11.12 -16.42
CA SER A 254 -7.43 -11.36 -17.18
C SER A 254 -6.53 -10.15 -17.08
#